data_AF-A0ABD3W602-F1
#
_entry.id   AF-A0ABD3W602-F1
#
_cell.length_a   1.000
_cell.length_b   1.000
_cell.length_c   1.000
_cell.angle_alpha   90.00
_cell.angle_beta   90.00
_cell.angle_gamma   90.00
#
_symmetry.space_group_name_H-M   'P 1'
#
loop_
_entity.id
_entity.type
_entity.pdbx_description
1 polymer ?
#
loop_
_entity_poly.entity_id
_entity_poly.type
_entity_poly.pdbx_seq_one_letter_code
_entity_poly.pdbx_strand_id
1 'polypeptide(L)'
;MSSISVSNSEISHSSISMSNVEMSQSSISMSNVEMSQSSISMSSVEMSQSSISMSNVEMSQSSILMSNVEMSQSSILMSNVEMSQSSILMSNVEMSQSSILMSNVEMSQSSIAMSNVEMLQSSISMSNVKMSQSSISMSNVEMSQSSISMSNVEMSQSSILMSNVEMFQSSILMSNVEMSQTIISMSNVEMFQSSISVQC
;
A
#
# COMPACT_ATOMS: atom_id res chain seq x y z
N MET A 1 -0.92 -22.60 10.99
CA MET A 1 0.09 -21.54 10.86
C MET A 1 0.99 -21.84 9.68
N SER A 2 0.99 -20.95 8.71
CA SER A 2 1.88 -20.97 7.55
C SER A 2 2.70 -19.69 7.58
N SER A 3 4.02 -19.83 7.66
CA SER A 3 4.93 -18.68 7.73
C SER A 3 5.95 -18.76 6.61
N ILE A 4 6.08 -17.68 5.85
CA ILE A 4 7.13 -17.49 4.85
C ILE A 4 8.05 -16.40 5.38
N SER A 5 9.33 -16.71 5.53
CA SER A 5 10.33 -15.73 5.98
C SER A 5 11.54 -15.75 5.07
N VAL A 6 11.90 -14.59 4.55
CA VAL A 6 13.15 -14.36 3.81
C VAL A 6 13.99 -13.38 4.61
N SER A 7 15.25 -13.71 4.87
CA SER A 7 16.13 -12.84 5.65
C SER A 7 17.54 -12.87 5.14
N ASN A 8 18.22 -11.72 5.13
CA ASN A 8 19.64 -11.60 4.77
C ASN A 8 19.94 -12.24 3.41
N SER A 9 19.20 -11.82 2.38
CA SER A 9 19.22 -12.45 1.06
C SER A 9 19.36 -11.42 -0.04
N GLU A 10 20.17 -11.74 -1.04
CA GLU A 10 20.18 -11.05 -2.33
C GLU A 10 19.44 -11.92 -3.34
N ILE A 11 18.38 -11.37 -3.93
CA ILE A 11 17.48 -12.07 -4.84
C ILE A 11 17.56 -11.39 -6.20
N SER A 12 18.06 -12.12 -7.19
CA SER A 12 18.14 -11.68 -8.58
C SER A 12 17.34 -12.61 -9.47
N HIS A 13 16.48 -12.07 -10.32
CA HIS A 13 15.66 -12.84 -11.28
C HIS A 13 14.80 -13.94 -10.64
N SER A 14 14.03 -13.62 -9.61
CA SER A 14 13.14 -14.60 -9.01
C SER A 14 11.75 -14.04 -8.73
N SER A 15 10.80 -14.95 -8.52
CA SER A 15 9.44 -14.60 -8.14
C SER A 15 9.04 -15.33 -6.87
N ILE A 16 8.52 -14.59 -5.90
CA ILE A 16 7.83 -15.15 -4.74
C ILE A 16 6.33 -15.09 -5.05
N SER A 17 5.67 -16.25 -5.17
CA SER A 17 4.25 -16.30 -5.52
C SER A 17 3.44 -17.18 -4.57
N MET A 18 2.29 -16.69 -4.15
CA MET A 18 1.24 -17.50 -3.52
C MET A 18 -0.05 -17.42 -4.33
N SER A 19 -0.65 -18.57 -4.59
CA SER A 19 -1.85 -18.67 -5.43
C SER A 19 -2.82 -19.73 -4.93
N ASN A 20 -4.11 -19.39 -4.83
CA ASN A 20 -5.20 -20.29 -4.42
C ASN A 20 -4.99 -20.87 -3.02
N VAL A 21 -4.83 -20.00 -2.02
CA VAL A 21 -4.46 -20.38 -0.65
C VAL A 21 -5.45 -19.77 0.35
N GLU A 22 -5.89 -20.57 1.33
CA GLU A 22 -6.69 -20.13 2.47
C GLU A 22 -5.89 -20.37 3.77
N MET A 23 -5.71 -19.35 4.61
CA MET A 23 -4.90 -19.42 5.82
C MET A 23 -5.59 -18.76 7.01
N SER A 24 -5.76 -19.52 8.09
CA SER A 24 -6.35 -18.99 9.32
C SER A 24 -5.39 -18.12 10.14
N GLN A 25 -4.11 -18.50 10.16
CA GLN A 25 -3.03 -17.76 10.82
C GLN A 25 -1.78 -17.83 9.95
N SER A 26 -1.33 -16.69 9.46
CA SER A 26 -0.17 -16.62 8.57
C SER A 26 0.72 -15.43 8.84
N SER A 27 2.00 -15.58 8.53
CA SER A 27 2.94 -14.47 8.51
C SER A 27 3.84 -14.54 7.29
N ILE A 28 4.03 -13.40 6.64
CA ILE A 28 5.01 -13.22 5.58
C ILE A 28 5.97 -12.14 6.09
N SER A 29 7.25 -12.47 6.21
CA SER A 29 8.27 -11.51 6.63
C SER A 29 9.45 -11.49 5.68
N MET A 30 9.91 -10.28 5.35
CA MET A 30 11.19 -10.06 4.69
C MET A 30 12.02 -9.06 5.48
N SER A 31 13.27 -9.43 5.79
CA SER A 31 14.19 -8.58 6.52
C SER A 31 15.59 -8.56 5.93
N ASN A 32 16.14 -7.37 5.67
CA ASN A 32 17.46 -7.19 5.08
C ASN A 32 17.58 -7.96 3.75
N VAL A 33 16.71 -7.62 2.80
CA VAL A 33 16.63 -8.29 1.49
C VAL A 33 16.84 -7.27 0.39
N GLU A 34 17.69 -7.60 -0.57
CA GLU A 34 17.86 -6.84 -1.82
C GLU A 34 17.26 -7.62 -2.98
N MET A 35 16.37 -7.00 -3.74
CA MET A 35 15.70 -7.61 -4.89
C MET A 35 15.98 -6.82 -6.17
N SER A 36 16.48 -7.53 -7.18
CA SER A 36 16.68 -7.00 -8.52
C SER A 36 15.90 -7.84 -9.53
N GLN A 37 15.13 -7.18 -10.40
CA GLN A 37 14.35 -7.83 -11.45
C GLN A 37 13.50 -8.99 -10.94
N SER A 38 12.78 -8.76 -9.84
CA SER A 38 12.02 -9.78 -9.13
C SER A 38 10.55 -9.37 -8.97
N SER A 39 9.68 -10.35 -8.68
CA SER A 39 8.27 -10.07 -8.43
C SER A 39 7.74 -10.79 -7.20
N ILE A 40 6.84 -10.12 -6.47
CA ILE A 40 6.05 -10.72 -5.40
C ILE A 40 4.59 -10.71 -5.86
N SER A 41 3.95 -11.88 -5.87
CA SER A 41 2.56 -12.00 -6.31
C SER A 41 1.71 -12.79 -5.32
N MET A 42 0.55 -12.26 -4.98
CA MET A 42 -0.51 -13.00 -4.28
C MET A 42 -1.79 -12.95 -5.11
N SER A 43 -2.33 -14.11 -5.44
CA SER A 43 -3.52 -14.24 -6.29
C SER A 43 -4.51 -15.24 -5.72
N SER A 44 -5.78 -14.83 -5.54
CA SER A 44 -6.82 -15.72 -4.99
C SER A 44 -6.42 -16.26 -3.62
N VAL A 45 -6.23 -15.36 -2.65
CA VAL A 45 -5.76 -15.70 -1.30
C VAL A 45 -6.73 -15.15 -0.25
N GLU A 46 -7.09 -15.99 0.72
CA GLU A 46 -7.92 -15.62 1.87
C GLU A 46 -7.12 -15.78 3.18
N MET A 47 -7.09 -14.73 4.01
CA MET A 47 -6.35 -14.72 5.28
C MET A 47 -7.18 -14.14 6.44
N SER A 48 -7.37 -14.90 7.53
CA SER A 48 -8.21 -14.44 8.65
C SER A 48 -7.47 -13.82 9.84
N GLN A 49 -6.17 -14.08 9.98
CA GLN A 49 -5.27 -13.42 10.93
C GLN A 49 -3.88 -13.43 10.31
N SER A 50 -3.47 -12.29 9.77
CA SER A 50 -2.23 -12.24 8.99
C SER A 50 -1.37 -11.03 9.30
N SER A 51 -0.06 -11.23 9.18
CA SER A 51 0.90 -10.14 9.19
C SER A 51 1.81 -10.24 7.98
N ILE A 52 1.92 -9.14 7.24
CA ILE A 52 2.89 -8.98 6.16
C ILE A 52 3.85 -7.88 6.59
N SER A 53 5.14 -8.21 6.70
CA SER A 53 6.14 -7.27 7.16
C SER A 53 7.34 -7.25 6.22
N MET A 54 7.71 -6.06 5.77
CA MET A 54 8.96 -5.81 5.04
C MET A 54 9.76 -4.76 5.78
N SER A 55 10.99 -5.11 6.15
CA SER A 55 11.90 -4.24 6.87
C SER A 55 13.28 -4.24 6.27
N ASN A 56 13.83 -3.05 5.99
CA ASN A 56 15.14 -2.90 5.36
C ASN A 56 15.20 -3.68 4.04
N VAL A 57 14.30 -3.36 3.12
CA VAL A 57 14.19 -4.03 1.82
C VAL A 57 14.48 -3.01 0.71
N GLU A 58 15.37 -3.37 -0.21
CA GLU A 58 15.65 -2.60 -1.41
C GLU A 58 15.11 -3.33 -2.63
N MET A 59 14.35 -2.62 -3.48
CA MET A 59 13.75 -3.17 -4.68
C MET A 59 14.10 -2.35 -5.92
N SER A 60 14.77 -2.96 -6.87
CA SER A 60 15.10 -2.39 -8.17
C SER A 60 14.41 -3.17 -9.28
N GLN A 61 13.71 -2.46 -10.19
CA GLN A 61 13.01 -3.07 -11.33
C GLN A 61 12.07 -4.22 -10.93
N SER A 62 11.31 -4.02 -9.86
CA SER A 62 10.52 -5.08 -9.22
C SER A 62 9.04 -4.72 -9.14
N SER A 63 8.18 -5.73 -9.02
CA SER A 63 6.73 -5.54 -8.90
C SER A 63 6.13 -6.30 -7.72
N ILE A 64 5.17 -5.67 -7.04
CA ILE A 64 4.32 -6.29 -6.01
C ILE A 64 2.89 -6.30 -6.52
N LEU A 65 2.30 -7.49 -6.64
CA LEU A 65 0.95 -7.70 -7.17
C LEU A 65 0.08 -8.42 -6.13
N MET A 66 -1.07 -7.85 -5.82
CA MET A 66 -2.13 -8.51 -5.05
C MET A 66 -3.43 -8.48 -5.87
N SER A 67 -4.00 -9.65 -6.14
CA SER A 67 -5.23 -9.77 -6.93
C SER A 67 -6.20 -10.77 -6.30
N ASN A 68 -7.46 -10.38 -6.14
CA ASN A 68 -8.50 -11.21 -5.53
C ASN A 68 -8.04 -11.71 -4.15
N VAL A 69 -7.77 -10.77 -3.25
CA VAL A 69 -7.26 -11.06 -1.91
C VAL A 69 -8.26 -10.59 -0.87
N GLU A 70 -8.62 -11.48 0.06
CA GLU A 70 -9.45 -11.16 1.21
C GLU A 70 -8.63 -11.26 2.50
N MET A 71 -8.64 -10.20 3.30
CA MET A 71 -7.95 -10.15 4.59
C MET A 71 -8.91 -9.72 5.70
N SER A 72 -9.07 -10.59 6.69
CA SER A 72 -9.70 -10.28 7.97
C SER A 72 -8.61 -10.17 9.04
N GLN A 73 -8.67 -9.15 9.89
CA GLN A 73 -7.71 -8.90 10.98
C GLN A 73 -6.25 -8.99 10.53
N SER A 74 -5.82 -8.02 9.74
CA SER A 74 -4.50 -8.03 9.12
C SER A 74 -3.68 -6.78 9.44
N SER A 75 -2.37 -6.93 9.38
CA SER A 75 -1.44 -5.81 9.43
C SER A 75 -0.40 -5.93 8.31
N ILE A 76 -0.29 -4.87 7.52
CA ILE A 76 0.75 -4.72 6.50
C ILE A 76 1.69 -3.61 6.96
N LEU A 77 2.96 -3.96 7.16
CA LEU A 77 3.99 -3.04 7.62
C LEU A 77 5.15 -2.99 6.63
N MET A 78 5.47 -1.79 6.18
CA MET A 78 6.67 -1.50 5.39
C MET A 78 7.49 -0.45 6.12
N SER A 79 8.74 -0.80 6.47
CA SER A 79 9.63 0.08 7.22
C SER A 79 11.03 0.10 6.60
N ASN A 80 11.55 1.30 6.34
CA ASN A 80 12.85 1.50 5.69
C ASN A 80 12.91 0.72 4.37
N VAL A 81 12.01 1.05 3.45
CA VAL A 81 11.92 0.41 2.14
C VAL A 81 12.32 1.42 1.08
N GLU A 82 13.22 1.01 0.19
CA GLU A 82 13.63 1.80 -0.97
C GLU A 82 13.18 1.12 -2.25
N MET A 83 12.54 1.88 -3.13
CA MET A 83 12.04 1.39 -4.41
C MET A 83 12.48 2.25 -5.58
N SER A 84 13.11 1.61 -6.56
CA SER A 84 13.53 2.22 -7.81
C SER A 84 12.92 1.48 -9.00
N GLN A 85 12.19 2.20 -9.86
CA GLN A 85 11.48 1.64 -11.01
C GLN A 85 10.57 0.47 -10.62
N SER A 86 9.62 0.73 -9.72
CA SER A 86 8.76 -0.30 -9.18
C SER A 86 7.27 -0.04 -9.41
N SER A 87 6.49 -1.13 -9.36
CA SER A 87 5.03 -1.06 -9.36
C SER A 87 4.43 -1.82 -8.19
N ILE A 88 3.48 -1.19 -7.51
CA ILE A 88 2.61 -1.83 -6.52
C ILE A 88 1.19 -1.78 -7.05
N LEU A 89 0.57 -2.94 -7.23
CA LEU A 89 -0.79 -3.05 -7.76
C LEU A 89 -1.66 -3.92 -6.85
N MET A 90 -2.81 -3.39 -6.47
CA MET A 90 -3.86 -4.08 -5.72
C MET A 90 -5.16 -4.03 -6.53
N SER A 91 -5.74 -5.20 -6.82
CA SER A 91 -6.98 -5.33 -7.60
C SER A 91 -7.95 -6.30 -6.95
N ASN A 92 -9.21 -5.89 -6.78
CA ASN A 92 -10.26 -6.70 -6.15
C ASN A 92 -9.79 -7.18 -4.76
N VAL A 93 -9.59 -6.23 -3.87
CA VAL A 93 -9.06 -6.50 -2.52
C VAL A 93 -10.11 -6.08 -1.50
N GLU A 94 -10.40 -6.98 -0.56
CA GLU A 94 -11.28 -6.71 0.57
C GLU A 94 -10.49 -6.79 1.87
N MET A 95 -10.59 -5.73 2.68
CA MET A 95 -9.91 -5.65 3.97
C MET A 95 -10.89 -5.30 5.08
N SER A 96 -10.95 -6.15 6.10
CA SER A 96 -11.74 -5.96 7.30
C SER A 96 -10.85 -5.93 8.54
N GLN A 97 -10.99 -4.87 9.35
CA GLN A 97 -10.17 -4.67 10.56
C GLN A 97 -8.68 -4.72 10.26
N SER A 98 -8.23 -3.83 9.37
CA SER A 98 -6.86 -3.84 8.86
C SER A 98 -6.08 -2.58 9.21
N SER A 99 -4.75 -2.70 9.20
CA SER A 99 -3.85 -1.56 9.32
C SER A 99 -2.73 -1.65 8.29
N ILE A 100 -2.54 -0.59 7.51
CA ILE A 100 -1.43 -0.42 6.58
C ILE A 100 -0.54 0.71 7.08
N LEU A 101 0.72 0.39 7.35
CA LEU A 101 1.70 1.35 7.83
C LEU A 101 2.94 1.37 6.94
N MET A 102 3.27 2.57 6.45
CA MET A 102 4.50 2.84 5.70
C MET A 102 5.32 3.91 6.43
N SER A 103 6.55 3.58 6.79
CA SER A 103 7.46 4.49 7.48
C SER A 103 8.84 4.51 6.84
N ASN A 104 9.39 5.71 6.65
CA ASN A 104 10.71 5.93 6.04
C ASN A 104 10.81 5.20 4.68
N VAL A 105 9.86 5.52 3.78
CA VAL A 105 9.80 4.92 2.46
C VAL A 105 10.27 5.93 1.42
N GLU A 106 11.19 5.51 0.57
CA GLU A 106 11.66 6.31 -0.56
C GLU A 106 11.29 5.63 -1.87
N MET A 107 10.67 6.40 -2.77
CA MET A 107 10.24 5.92 -4.08
C MET A 107 10.73 6.83 -5.20
N SER A 108 11.37 6.21 -6.20
CA SER A 108 11.82 6.87 -7.43
C SER A 108 11.25 6.15 -8.64
N GLN A 109 10.58 6.89 -9.53
CA GLN A 109 9.93 6.34 -10.73
C GLN A 109 8.99 5.18 -10.39
N SER A 110 8.02 5.43 -9.51
CA SER A 110 7.13 4.39 -9.00
C SER A 110 5.67 4.64 -9.38
N SER A 111 4.90 3.55 -9.46
CA SER A 111 3.46 3.62 -9.58
C SER A 111 2.77 2.78 -8.50
N ILE A 112 1.80 3.38 -7.81
CA ILE A 112 0.89 2.71 -6.88
C ILE A 112 -0.53 2.79 -7.44
N ALA A 113 -1.16 1.63 -7.64
CA ALA A 113 -2.52 1.55 -8.17
C ALA A 113 -3.41 0.64 -7.29
N MET A 114 -4.60 1.14 -6.97
CA MET A 114 -5.66 0.40 -6.28
C MET A 114 -6.95 0.46 -7.08
N SER A 115 -7.55 -0.70 -7.37
CA SER A 115 -8.80 -0.81 -8.12
C SER A 115 -9.76 -1.81 -7.50
N ASN A 116 -11.04 -1.42 -7.39
CA ASN A 116 -12.11 -2.24 -6.80
C ASN A 116 -11.69 -2.71 -5.39
N VAL A 117 -11.49 -1.75 -4.49
CA VAL A 117 -11.03 -2.03 -3.13
C VAL A 117 -12.11 -1.65 -2.14
N GLU A 118 -12.41 -2.56 -1.22
CA GLU A 118 -13.31 -2.30 -0.08
C GLU A 118 -12.52 -2.35 1.22
N MET A 119 -12.65 -1.30 2.03
CA MET A 119 -12.02 -1.20 3.35
C MET A 119 -13.04 -0.91 4.44
N LEU A 120 -13.17 -1.84 5.37
CA LEU A 120 -14.03 -1.74 6.55
C LEU A 120 -13.18 -1.65 7.81
N GLN A 121 -13.44 -0.64 8.65
CA GLN A 121 -12.73 -0.44 9.93
C GLN A 121 -11.21 -0.48 9.77
N SER A 122 -10.69 0.32 8.84
CA SER A 122 -9.29 0.25 8.44
C SER A 122 -8.54 1.56 8.68
N SER A 123 -7.22 1.46 8.84
CA SER A 123 -6.35 2.63 8.95
C SER A 123 -5.18 2.53 7.98
N ILE A 124 -4.90 3.65 7.30
CA ILE A 124 -3.72 3.81 6.44
C ILE A 124 -2.90 4.96 6.99
N SER A 125 -1.62 4.70 7.28
CA SER A 125 -0.69 5.71 7.79
C SER A 125 0.59 5.73 6.96
N MET A 126 0.99 6.93 6.55
CA MET A 126 2.26 7.20 5.90
C MET A 126 3.03 8.28 6.65
N SER A 127 4.28 7.99 7.01
CA SER A 127 5.16 8.91 7.72
C SER A 127 6.58 8.94 7.14
N ASN A 128 7.14 10.14 6.97
CA ASN A 128 8.48 10.34 6.42
C ASN A 128 8.64 9.66 5.06
N VAL A 129 7.72 9.97 4.13
CA VAL A 129 7.70 9.37 2.80
C VAL A 129 8.21 10.37 1.78
N LYS A 130 9.11 9.94 0.90
CA LYS A 130 9.60 10.74 -0.22
C LYS A 130 9.27 10.09 -1.54
N MET A 131 8.69 10.86 -2.44
CA MET A 131 8.34 10.39 -3.78
C MET A 131 8.84 11.34 -4.87
N SER A 132 9.57 10.77 -5.83
CA SER A 132 10.08 11.48 -7.00
C SER A 132 9.58 10.80 -8.27
N GLN A 133 8.91 11.56 -9.15
CA GLN A 133 8.34 11.05 -10.40
C GLN A 133 7.40 9.85 -10.17
N SER A 134 6.35 10.06 -9.38
CA SER A 134 5.45 8.98 -8.97
C SER A 134 4.00 9.23 -9.37
N SER A 135 3.26 8.14 -9.55
CA SER A 135 1.80 8.18 -9.74
C SER A 135 1.10 7.33 -8.68
N ILE A 136 0.09 7.92 -8.03
CA ILE A 136 -0.84 7.23 -7.15
C ILE A 136 -2.23 7.31 -7.79
N SER A 137 -2.86 6.16 -8.01
CA SER A 137 -4.21 6.09 -8.57
C SER A 137 -5.12 5.18 -7.75
N MET A 138 -6.32 5.67 -7.45
CA MET A 138 -7.37 4.92 -6.79
C MET A 138 -8.67 5.00 -7.60
N SER A 139 -9.28 3.85 -7.89
CA SER A 139 -10.52 3.77 -8.65
C SER A 139 -11.50 2.74 -8.08
N ASN A 140 -12.77 3.12 -7.94
CA ASN A 140 -13.82 2.27 -7.37
C ASN A 140 -13.41 1.80 -5.97
N VAL A 141 -13.23 2.75 -5.05
CA VAL A 141 -12.81 2.47 -3.68
C VAL A 141 -13.92 2.84 -2.72
N GLU A 142 -14.29 1.91 -1.84
CA GLU A 142 -15.26 2.15 -0.78
C GLU A 142 -14.57 2.05 0.59
N MET A 143 -14.78 3.07 1.43
CA MET A 143 -14.20 3.15 2.77
C MET A 143 -15.28 3.44 3.80
N SER A 144 -15.41 2.55 4.78
CA SER A 144 -16.32 2.72 5.92
C SER A 144 -15.57 2.68 7.24
N GLN A 145 -15.83 3.65 8.12
CA GLN A 145 -15.18 3.78 9.43
C GLN A 145 -13.65 3.74 9.34
N SER A 146 -13.10 4.49 8.39
CA SER A 146 -11.68 4.40 8.05
C SER A 146 -10.93 5.71 8.26
N SER A 147 -9.61 5.64 8.41
CA SER A 147 -8.76 6.82 8.53
C SER A 147 -7.54 6.74 7.62
N ILE A 148 -7.18 7.87 7.01
CA ILE A 148 -5.97 8.04 6.23
C ILE A 148 -5.17 9.19 6.85
N SER A 149 -3.93 8.93 7.23
CA SER A 149 -3.02 9.92 7.79
C SER A 149 -1.72 9.99 6.99
N MET A 150 -1.30 11.20 6.66
CA MET A 150 -0.01 11.49 6.02
C MET A 150 0.74 12.55 6.80
N SER A 151 2.00 12.27 7.14
CA SER A 151 2.86 13.20 7.89
C SER A 151 4.28 13.23 7.33
N ASN A 152 4.85 14.43 7.19
CA ASN A 152 6.20 14.64 6.66
C ASN A 152 6.37 13.94 5.30
N VAL A 153 5.50 14.28 4.35
CA VAL A 153 5.52 13.69 3.01
C VAL A 153 6.02 14.72 2.01
N GLU A 154 7.05 14.36 1.25
CA GLU A 154 7.59 15.18 0.16
C GLU A 154 7.27 14.53 -1.19
N MET A 155 6.65 15.28 -2.09
CA MET A 155 6.32 14.82 -3.44
C MET A 155 6.86 15.77 -4.50
N SER A 156 7.60 15.24 -5.46
CA SER A 156 8.14 16.00 -6.59
C SER A 156 7.76 15.35 -7.92
N GLN A 157 7.13 16.13 -8.81
CA GLN A 157 6.63 15.66 -10.10
C GLN A 157 5.70 14.45 -9.98
N SER A 158 4.61 14.61 -9.23
CA SER A 158 3.70 13.51 -8.91
C SER A 158 2.28 13.73 -9.43
N SER A 159 1.56 12.64 -9.64
CA SER A 159 0.12 12.68 -9.93
C SER A 159 -0.66 11.83 -8.95
N ILE A 160 -1.72 12.40 -8.37
CA ILE A 160 -2.68 11.70 -7.52
C ILE A 160 -4.05 11.77 -8.21
N LEU A 161 -4.59 10.59 -8.56
CA LEU A 161 -5.88 10.46 -9.21
C LEU A 161 -6.82 9.62 -8.35
N MET A 162 -8.03 10.13 -8.10
CA MET A 162 -9.10 9.39 -7.43
C MET A 162 -10.39 9.46 -8.25
N SER A 163 -11.02 8.32 -8.50
CA SER A 163 -12.30 8.26 -9.20
C SER A 163 -13.24 7.24 -8.58
N ASN A 164 -14.52 7.59 -8.44
CA ASN A 164 -15.56 6.73 -7.86
C ASN A 164 -15.13 6.26 -6.46
N VAL A 165 -14.94 7.22 -5.56
CA VAL A 165 -14.54 6.94 -4.17
C VAL A 165 -15.69 7.31 -3.25
N GLU A 166 -16.11 6.37 -2.44
CA GLU A 166 -17.17 6.56 -1.44
C GLU A 166 -16.59 6.45 -0.03
N MET A 167 -16.86 7.45 0.81
CA MET A 167 -16.36 7.51 2.18
C MET A 167 -17.50 7.72 3.18
N PHE A 168 -17.64 6.78 4.11
CA PHE A 168 -18.61 6.85 5.21
C PHE A 168 -17.89 6.85 6.56
N GLN A 169 -18.17 7.86 7.41
CA GLN A 169 -17.55 8.00 8.73
C GLN A 169 -16.02 7.91 8.68
N SER A 170 -15.41 8.61 7.72
CA SER A 170 -13.97 8.52 7.48
C SER A 170 -13.25 9.85 7.69
N SER A 171 -11.94 9.80 7.93
CA SER A 171 -11.12 11.00 8.11
C SER A 171 -9.84 10.95 7.29
N ILE A 172 -9.47 12.09 6.70
CA ILE A 172 -8.20 12.28 6.00
C ILE A 172 -7.45 13.43 6.68
N LEU A 173 -6.23 13.15 7.15
CA LEU A 173 -5.37 14.14 7.79
C LEU A 173 -4.01 14.19 7.08
N MET A 174 -3.58 15.40 6.73
CA MET A 174 -2.29 15.66 6.10
C MET A 174 -1.56 16.76 6.87
N SER A 175 -0.33 16.50 7.30
CA SER A 175 0.53 17.47 7.99
C SER A 175 1.95 17.48 7.43
N ASN A 176 2.55 18.68 7.31
CA ASN A 176 3.90 18.86 6.77
C ASN A 176 4.07 18.17 5.40
N VAL A 177 3.15 18.46 4.48
CA VAL A 177 3.16 17.89 3.13
C VAL A 177 3.68 18.95 2.16
N GLU A 178 4.84 18.66 1.54
CA GLU A 178 5.42 19.51 0.52
C GLU A 178 5.20 18.90 -0.87
N MET A 179 4.66 19.70 -1.80
CA MET A 179 4.33 19.27 -3.15
C MET A 179 4.92 20.22 -4.18
N SER A 180 5.78 19.70 -5.05
CA SER A 180 6.33 20.43 -6.19
C SER A 180 5.89 19.79 -7.51
N GLN A 181 5.22 20.57 -8.36
CA GLN A 181 4.69 20.11 -9.66
C GLN A 181 3.78 18.88 -9.53
N THR A 182 2.74 18.98 -8.69
CA THR A 182 1.79 17.89 -8.43
C THR A 182 0.45 18.14 -9.12
N ILE A 183 -0.10 17.10 -9.75
CA ILE A 183 -1.49 17.10 -10.26
C ILE A 183 -2.34 16.28 -9.30
N ILE A 184 -3.41 16.88 -8.78
CA ILE A 184 -4.43 16.17 -8.00
C ILE A 184 -5.76 16.26 -8.74
N SER A 185 -6.37 15.13 -9.06
CA SER A 185 -7.69 15.06 -9.67
C SER A 185 -8.59 14.11 -8.89
N MET A 186 -9.82 14.57 -8.64
CA MET A 186 -10.85 13.82 -7.94
C MET A 186 -12.17 13.92 -8.73
N SER A 187 -12.77 12.78 -9.04
CA SER A 187 -14.08 12.71 -9.73
C SER A 187 -14.99 11.68 -9.07
N ASN A 188 -16.28 12.00 -8.96
CA ASN A 188 -17.27 11.13 -8.32
C ASN A 188 -16.82 10.68 -6.92
N VAL A 189 -16.47 11.67 -6.08
CA VAL A 189 -16.11 11.42 -4.69
C VAL A 189 -17.30 11.80 -3.81
N GLU A 190 -17.84 10.82 -3.11
CA GLU A 190 -18.94 11.01 -2.16
C GLU A 190 -18.44 10.86 -0.72
N MET A 191 -18.85 11.79 0.14
CA MET A 191 -18.43 11.85 1.53
C MET A 191 -19.64 12.00 2.45
N PHE A 192 -19.81 11.06 3.38
CA PHE A 192 -20.83 11.11 4.42
C PHE A 192 -20.20 11.06 5.80
N GLN A 193 -20.52 12.04 6.66
CA GLN A 193 -19.92 12.19 8.00
C GLN A 193 -18.38 12.08 8.01
N SER A 194 -17.74 12.69 7.01
CA SER A 194 -16.29 12.59 6.82
C SER A 194 -15.62 13.96 6.93
N SER A 195 -14.34 13.98 7.29
CA SER A 195 -13.54 15.21 7.40
C SER A 195 -12.21 15.11 6.64
N ILE A 196 -11.79 16.22 6.05
CA ILE A 196 -10.49 16.37 5.41
C ILE A 196 -9.79 17.58 6.03
N SER A 197 -8.59 17.37 6.55
CA SER A 197 -7.74 18.43 7.11
C SER A 197 -6.36 18.39 6.47
N VAL A 198 -5.92 19.52 5.95
CA VAL A 198 -4.59 19.68 5.34
C VAL A 198 -3.88 20.85 6.03
N GLN A 199 -2.74 20.55 6.65
CA GLN A 199 -1.83 21.51 7.27
C GLN A 199 -0.50 21.44 6.53
N CYS A 200 -0.29 22.40 5.63
CA CYS A 200 0.96 22.58 4.91
C CYS A 200 1.99 23.28 5.79
#